data_AF-A0A6J1R3S3-F1
#
_entry.id   AF-A0A6J1R3S3-F1
#
_cell.length_a   1.000
_cell.length_b   1.000
_cell.length_c   1.000
_cell.angle_alpha   90.00
_cell.angle_beta   90.00
_cell.angle_gamma   90.00
#
_symmetry.space_group_name_H-M   'P 1'
#
loop_
_entity.id
_entity.type
_entity.pdbx_description
1 polymer ?
#
loop_
_entity_poly.entity_id
_entity_poly.type
_entity_poly.pdbx_seq_one_letter_code
_entity_poly.pdbx_strand_id
1 'polypeptide(L)'
;MLRYEFLLLLLSLVFAQFLAPGDAARIPRTTPDAAPTKCHEACHAVDPNKLNIHMVPHTHDDVGWLKTVDQYYFGSRSTIQKAGVQYILDSVIKALLADPTRRFIWVETAFLWKWWLRQNDLVRADVRTLIAEGRLEIIGGAWSMNDEACTHYHSLVDQFTWGFRRLDDTFGSCARPRIGWQIDPFGHSREQASLFSQMGFDGMLFGRLDYQDKNKRLQDKEMEFIWKSSPNLGKRANLFTVAMFNNYSPPPGFCFDVLCADEPMVDDPDSPDYNIDSRIDDFLRYAVTQRSYFRTNHVIMTMGGDFTYQHAEMYFTNLDKLIRWTCS
;
A
#
# COMPACT_ATOMS: atom_id res chain seq x y z
N MET A 1 52.82 42.01 19.28
CA MET A 1 52.45 40.82 18.47
C MET A 1 51.02 40.30 18.75
N LEU A 2 50.16 41.01 19.51
CA LEU A 2 48.80 40.54 19.87
C LEU A 2 47.63 41.36 19.27
N ARG A 3 47.89 42.46 18.55
CA ARG A 3 46.83 43.32 17.97
C ARG A 3 46.49 43.00 16.51
N TYR A 4 47.39 42.34 15.78
CA TYR A 4 47.16 41.97 14.37
C TYR A 4 46.39 40.66 14.21
N GLU A 5 46.57 39.69 15.12
CA GLU A 5 45.84 38.42 15.06
C GLU A 5 44.34 38.56 15.38
N PHE A 6 43.98 39.50 16.28
CA PHE A 6 42.58 39.74 16.63
C PHE A 6 41.79 40.40 15.48
N LEU A 7 42.46 41.25 14.68
CA LEU A 7 41.85 41.89 13.52
C LEU A 7 41.65 40.89 12.37
N LEU A 8 42.59 39.95 12.19
CA LEU A 8 42.50 38.86 11.22
C LEU A 8 41.39 37.84 11.59
N LEU A 9 41.18 37.57 12.89
CA LEU A 9 40.07 36.72 13.35
C LEU A 9 38.70 37.38 13.19
N LEU A 10 38.59 38.70 13.39
CA LEU A 10 37.34 39.43 13.17
C LEU A 10 37.00 39.56 11.68
N LEU A 11 38.00 39.75 10.81
CA LEU A 11 37.79 39.78 9.36
C LEU A 11 37.40 38.42 8.79
N SER A 12 37.90 37.30 9.34
CA SER A 12 37.49 35.96 8.90
C SER A 12 36.09 35.57 9.37
N LEU A 13 35.65 36.04 10.55
CA LEU A 13 34.29 35.84 11.06
C LEU A 13 33.24 36.65 10.27
N VAL A 14 33.58 37.86 9.81
CA VAL A 14 32.69 38.66 8.96
C VAL A 14 32.62 38.08 7.53
N PHE A 15 33.71 37.53 6.99
CA PHE A 15 33.68 36.86 5.68
C PHE A 15 32.86 35.56 5.69
N ALA A 16 32.79 34.85 6.81
CA ALA A 16 31.97 33.65 6.97
C ALA A 16 30.46 33.95 7.05
N GLN A 17 30.07 35.18 7.41
CA GLN A 17 28.65 35.58 7.49
C GLN A 17 28.09 36.13 6.17
N PHE A 18 28.94 36.53 5.21
CA PHE A 18 28.50 37.08 3.92
C PHE A 18 28.43 36.05 2.77
N LEU A 19 28.84 34.80 2.98
CA LEU A 19 28.83 33.73 1.96
C LEU A 19 27.91 32.54 2.27
N ALA A 20 27.01 32.67 3.24
CA ALA A 20 25.99 31.65 3.49
C ALA A 20 24.57 32.26 3.45
N PRO A 21 23.98 32.48 2.27
CA PRO A 21 22.57 32.19 2.16
C PRO A 21 22.43 30.69 2.38
N GLY A 22 21.76 30.31 3.46
CA GLY A 22 21.38 28.93 3.75
C GLY A 22 20.40 28.41 2.69
N ASP A 23 20.91 28.08 1.52
CA ASP A 23 20.39 26.99 0.71
C ASP A 23 21.02 25.73 1.29
N ALA A 24 20.28 25.04 2.18
CA ALA A 24 20.55 23.64 2.47
C ALA A 24 20.78 22.93 1.12
N ALA A 25 21.95 22.31 0.98
CA ALA A 25 22.46 21.72 -0.26
C ALA A 25 21.33 21.21 -1.16
N ARG A 26 20.94 22.05 -2.13
CA ARG A 26 19.98 21.68 -3.16
C ARG A 26 20.74 20.69 -4.03
N ILE A 27 20.53 19.39 -3.81
CA ILE A 27 20.91 18.40 -4.82
C ILE A 27 20.10 18.80 -6.07
N PRO A 28 20.76 19.19 -7.17
CA PRO A 28 20.04 19.52 -8.39
C PRO A 28 19.26 18.27 -8.80
N ARG A 29 17.92 18.36 -8.86
CA ARG A 29 17.12 17.37 -9.59
C ARG A 29 17.40 17.58 -11.07
N THR A 30 18.51 17.03 -11.54
CA THR A 30 18.60 16.57 -12.93
C THR A 30 18.00 15.17 -12.96
N THR A 31 16.69 15.07 -12.75
CA THR A 31 15.95 13.96 -13.36
C THR A 31 15.93 14.28 -14.85
N PRO A 32 16.51 13.45 -15.74
CA PRO A 32 16.10 13.47 -17.12
C PRO A 32 14.58 13.40 -17.11
N ASP A 33 13.89 14.22 -17.90
CA ASP A 33 12.46 14.08 -18.10
C ASP A 33 12.22 12.68 -18.69
N ALA A 34 12.04 11.71 -17.79
CA ALA A 34 11.55 10.40 -18.14
C ALA A 34 10.18 10.66 -18.77
N ALA A 35 9.99 10.21 -20.00
CA ALA A 35 8.71 10.26 -20.68
C ALA A 35 7.59 9.86 -19.69
N PRO A 36 6.45 10.56 -19.66
CA PRO A 36 5.41 10.31 -18.68
C PRO A 36 5.04 8.82 -18.69
N THR A 37 5.46 8.11 -17.65
CA THR A 37 5.20 6.69 -17.52
C THR A 37 3.75 6.49 -17.13
N LYS A 38 2.97 5.88 -18.03
CA LYS A 38 1.52 5.64 -17.89
C LYS A 38 1.12 4.69 -16.75
N CYS A 39 2.08 4.09 -16.05
CA CYS A 39 1.83 3.15 -14.95
C CYS A 39 0.97 3.74 -13.81
N HIS A 40 1.00 5.06 -13.61
CA HIS A 40 0.17 5.73 -12.59
C HIS A 40 -1.18 6.25 -13.12
N GLU A 41 -1.48 6.01 -14.41
CA GLU A 41 -2.74 6.40 -15.08
C GLU A 41 -3.61 5.17 -15.40
N ALA A 42 -3.29 4.01 -14.82
CA ALA A 42 -3.93 2.73 -15.11
C ALA A 42 -5.23 2.49 -14.33
N CYS A 43 -5.73 3.47 -13.57
CA CYS A 43 -6.97 3.33 -12.80
C CYS A 43 -8.18 3.15 -13.72
N HIS A 44 -9.15 2.35 -13.26
CA HIS A 44 -10.45 2.24 -13.92
C HIS A 44 -11.17 3.58 -13.92
N ALA A 45 -12.00 3.82 -14.95
CA ALA A 45 -12.78 5.05 -15.04
C ALA A 45 -13.77 5.14 -13.87
N VAL A 46 -13.90 6.34 -13.30
CA VAL A 46 -14.86 6.66 -12.23
C VAL A 46 -16.09 7.34 -12.81
N ASP A 47 -17.25 7.12 -12.19
CA ASP A 47 -18.48 7.85 -12.51
C ASP A 47 -18.76 8.90 -11.42
N PRO A 48 -18.68 10.21 -11.73
CA PRO A 48 -18.86 11.27 -10.74
C PRO A 48 -20.28 11.32 -10.15
N ASN A 49 -21.26 10.71 -10.81
CA ASN A 49 -22.67 10.72 -10.40
C ASN A 49 -23.06 9.47 -9.61
N LYS A 50 -22.14 8.52 -9.41
CA LYS A 50 -22.38 7.27 -8.68
C LYS A 50 -21.47 7.14 -7.46
N LEU A 51 -21.79 6.18 -6.60
CA LEU A 51 -20.85 5.66 -5.63
C LEU A 51 -19.79 4.82 -6.37
N ASN A 52 -18.53 5.17 -6.20
CA ASN A 52 -17.39 4.45 -6.75
C ASN A 52 -16.79 3.55 -5.67
N ILE A 53 -16.89 2.24 -5.88
CA ILE A 53 -16.36 1.22 -4.96
C ILE A 53 -15.02 0.75 -5.51
N HIS A 54 -13.93 1.12 -4.84
CA HIS A 54 -12.57 0.70 -5.17
C HIS A 54 -12.25 -0.61 -4.46
N MET A 55 -12.46 -1.73 -5.14
CA MET A 55 -12.02 -3.04 -4.65
C MET A 55 -10.50 -3.14 -4.82
N VAL A 56 -9.79 -3.33 -3.72
CA VAL A 56 -8.32 -3.38 -3.66
C VAL A 56 -7.88 -4.77 -3.20
N PRO A 57 -7.57 -5.68 -4.15
CA PRO A 57 -6.96 -6.98 -3.87
C PRO A 57 -5.58 -6.83 -3.23
N HIS A 58 -5.36 -7.46 -2.09
CA HIS A 58 -4.08 -7.44 -1.39
C HIS A 58 -3.86 -8.70 -0.56
N THR A 59 -2.62 -8.93 -0.14
CA THR A 59 -2.29 -9.87 0.93
C THR A 59 -1.49 -9.14 2.00
N HIS A 60 -1.64 -9.53 3.26
CA HIS A 60 -0.76 -9.07 4.34
C HIS A 60 0.23 -10.19 4.69
N ASP A 61 1.50 -9.98 4.34
CA ASP A 61 2.53 -11.02 4.44
C ASP A 61 3.56 -10.64 5.51
N ASP A 62 3.29 -11.01 6.77
CA ASP A 62 4.22 -10.77 7.87
C ASP A 62 5.62 -11.29 7.58
N VAL A 63 6.62 -10.41 7.70
CA VAL A 63 8.05 -10.76 7.56
C VAL A 63 8.55 -11.39 8.87
N GLY A 64 7.88 -12.46 9.30
CA GLY A 64 8.11 -13.16 10.56
C GLY A 64 7.11 -12.73 11.64
N TRP A 65 6.41 -13.72 12.22
CA TRP A 65 5.43 -13.54 13.31
C TRP A 65 5.21 -14.87 14.04
N LEU A 66 4.29 -15.72 13.57
CA LEU A 66 4.09 -17.08 14.09
C LEU A 66 5.09 -18.07 13.48
N LYS A 67 5.52 -17.80 12.25
CA LYS A 67 6.56 -18.56 11.55
C LYS A 67 7.75 -17.66 11.24
N THR A 68 8.89 -18.28 10.93
CA THR A 68 10.04 -17.52 10.42
C THR A 68 9.80 -17.06 8.99
N VAL A 69 10.57 -16.06 8.52
CA VAL A 69 10.51 -15.54 7.14
C VAL A 69 10.60 -16.67 6.11
N ASP A 70 11.56 -17.59 6.26
CA ASP A 70 11.72 -18.70 5.31
C ASP A 70 10.58 -19.73 5.40
N GLN A 71 10.03 -19.94 6.60
CA GLN A 71 8.87 -20.82 6.76
C GLN A 71 7.61 -20.24 6.10
N TYR A 72 7.38 -18.92 6.21
CA TYR A 72 6.33 -18.22 5.47
C TYR A 72 6.59 -18.24 3.97
N TYR A 73 7.82 -17.96 3.52
CA TYR A 73 8.15 -17.95 2.10
C TYR A 73 7.88 -19.30 1.42
N PHE A 74 8.44 -20.38 1.97
CA PHE A 74 8.34 -21.71 1.37
C PHE A 74 7.03 -22.44 1.68
N GLY A 75 6.21 -21.93 2.61
CA GLY A 75 4.99 -22.58 3.03
C GLY A 75 5.19 -23.82 3.91
N SER A 76 6.26 -23.85 4.70
CA SER A 76 6.50 -24.94 5.65
C SER A 76 5.83 -24.66 7.00
N ARG A 77 5.77 -25.68 7.86
CA ARG A 77 5.13 -25.62 9.20
C ARG A 77 3.67 -25.16 9.14
N SER A 78 2.91 -25.63 8.15
CA SER A 78 1.50 -25.25 7.93
C SER A 78 0.55 -25.61 9.07
N THR A 79 0.97 -26.47 10.01
CA THR A 79 0.25 -26.74 11.25
C THR A 79 0.27 -25.57 12.24
N ILE A 80 1.25 -24.65 12.11
CA ILE A 80 1.29 -23.39 12.89
C ILE A 80 0.38 -22.35 12.23
N GLN A 81 0.59 -22.12 10.92
CA GLN A 81 -0.23 -21.24 10.11
C GLN A 81 -0.11 -21.63 8.64
N LYS A 82 -1.26 -21.79 7.96
CA LYS A 82 -1.35 -22.12 6.53
C LYS A 82 -1.03 -20.88 5.69
N ALA A 83 0.24 -20.71 5.36
CA ALA A 83 0.74 -19.52 4.65
C ALA A 83 1.99 -19.88 3.86
N GLY A 84 2.02 -19.55 2.57
CA GLY A 84 3.14 -19.82 1.65
C GLY A 84 3.30 -18.72 0.60
N VAL A 85 4.16 -17.73 0.87
CA VAL A 85 4.24 -16.49 0.08
C VAL A 85 4.66 -16.71 -1.37
N GLN A 86 5.52 -17.71 -1.65
CA GLN A 86 5.88 -18.02 -3.04
C GLN A 86 4.65 -18.44 -3.88
N TYR A 87 3.69 -19.15 -3.29
CA TYR A 87 2.47 -19.58 -3.98
C TYR A 87 1.51 -18.40 -4.21
N ILE A 88 1.50 -17.43 -3.29
CA ILE A 88 0.73 -16.19 -3.43
C ILE A 88 1.23 -15.44 -4.66
N LEU A 89 2.53 -15.13 -4.73
CA LEU A 89 3.12 -14.44 -5.88
C LEU A 89 2.90 -15.21 -7.20
N ASP A 90 3.18 -16.51 -7.21
CA ASP A 90 3.01 -17.33 -8.43
C ASP A 90 1.56 -17.30 -8.94
N SER A 91 0.58 -17.38 -8.04
CA SER A 91 -0.83 -17.42 -8.43
C SER A 91 -1.38 -16.03 -8.79
N VAL A 92 -0.97 -14.97 -8.09
CA VAL A 92 -1.35 -13.59 -8.40
C VAL A 92 -0.84 -13.18 -9.79
N ILE A 93 0.42 -13.46 -10.11
CA ILE A 93 0.97 -13.12 -11.44
C ILE A 93 0.19 -13.82 -12.55
N LYS A 94 -0.14 -15.10 -12.38
CA LYS A 94 -0.97 -15.84 -13.35
C LYS A 94 -2.37 -15.25 -13.48
N ALA A 95 -3.02 -14.93 -12.36
CA ALA A 95 -4.38 -14.38 -12.35
C ALA A 95 -4.43 -12.98 -12.99
N LEU A 96 -3.39 -12.15 -12.79
CA LEU A 96 -3.26 -10.88 -13.49
C LEU A 96 -3.05 -11.10 -15.00
N LEU A 97 -2.17 -12.01 -15.41
CA LEU A 97 -1.97 -12.29 -16.85
C LEU A 97 -3.24 -12.79 -17.55
N ALA A 98 -4.14 -13.46 -16.82
CA ALA A 98 -5.38 -14.01 -17.37
C ALA A 98 -6.42 -12.94 -17.78
N ASP A 99 -6.47 -11.78 -17.12
CA ASP A 99 -7.44 -10.72 -17.43
C ASP A 99 -6.84 -9.31 -17.20
N PRO A 100 -6.77 -8.43 -18.23
CA PRO A 100 -6.18 -7.10 -18.14
C PRO A 100 -6.87 -6.13 -17.16
N THR A 101 -8.11 -6.41 -16.76
CA THR A 101 -8.88 -5.58 -15.83
C THR A 101 -8.51 -5.82 -14.36
N ARG A 102 -7.89 -6.97 -14.06
CA ARG A 102 -7.47 -7.30 -12.70
C ARG A 102 -6.28 -6.44 -12.27
N ARG A 103 -6.28 -6.05 -10.99
CA ARG A 103 -5.25 -5.28 -10.31
C ARG A 103 -4.88 -5.97 -8.99
N PHE A 104 -3.66 -5.78 -8.52
CA PHE A 104 -3.23 -6.26 -7.21
C PHE A 104 -2.19 -5.30 -6.61
N ILE A 105 -2.27 -5.06 -5.29
CA ILE A 105 -1.23 -4.31 -4.57
C ILE A 105 -0.30 -5.26 -3.81
N TRP A 106 1.01 -4.99 -3.87
CA TRP A 106 2.03 -5.71 -3.11
C TRP A 106 2.79 -4.75 -2.19
N VAL A 107 3.17 -5.23 -1.00
CA VAL A 107 3.75 -4.37 0.05
C VAL A 107 5.17 -4.77 0.43
N GLU A 108 5.36 -5.99 0.95
CA GLU A 108 6.63 -6.39 1.57
C GLU A 108 7.70 -6.75 0.52
N THR A 109 8.64 -5.84 0.29
CA THR A 109 9.68 -6.05 -0.72
C THR A 109 10.67 -7.17 -0.34
N ALA A 110 10.77 -7.54 0.94
CA ALA A 110 11.57 -8.68 1.37
C ALA A 110 11.14 -9.98 0.68
N PHE A 111 9.84 -10.26 0.65
CA PHE A 111 9.31 -11.46 0.00
C PHE A 111 9.33 -11.34 -1.52
N LEU A 112 8.95 -10.19 -2.07
CA LEU A 112 9.04 -9.96 -3.52
C LEU A 112 10.46 -10.18 -4.03
N TRP A 113 11.47 -9.64 -3.33
CA TRP A 113 12.87 -9.81 -3.72
C TRP A 113 13.33 -11.26 -3.60
N LYS A 114 12.97 -11.94 -2.49
CA LYS A 114 13.29 -13.36 -2.31
C LYS A 114 12.68 -14.22 -3.42
N TRP A 115 11.45 -13.94 -3.83
CA TRP A 115 10.78 -14.61 -4.95
C TRP A 115 11.41 -14.26 -6.30
N TRP A 116 11.65 -12.98 -6.56
CA TRP A 116 12.21 -12.44 -7.81
C TRP A 116 13.53 -13.09 -8.22
N LEU A 117 14.42 -13.29 -7.25
CA LEU A 117 15.72 -13.92 -7.47
C LEU A 117 15.62 -15.37 -7.97
N ARG A 118 14.48 -16.03 -7.76
CA ARG A 118 14.23 -17.42 -8.15
C ARG A 118 13.45 -17.57 -9.46
N GLN A 119 13.00 -16.46 -10.04
CA GLN A 119 12.21 -16.48 -11.28
C GLN A 119 13.09 -16.58 -12.53
N ASN A 120 12.54 -17.22 -13.57
CA ASN A 120 13.13 -17.24 -14.90
C ASN A 120 12.85 -15.92 -15.66
N ASP A 121 13.50 -15.74 -16.80
CA ASP A 121 13.41 -14.49 -17.55
C ASP A 121 12.00 -14.19 -18.09
N LEU A 122 11.20 -15.23 -18.39
CA LEU A 122 9.82 -15.06 -18.84
C LEU A 122 8.95 -14.45 -17.73
N VAL A 123 8.93 -15.07 -16.55
CA VAL A 123 8.16 -14.56 -15.40
C VAL A 123 8.65 -13.17 -14.98
N ARG A 124 9.97 -12.94 -15.03
CA ARG A 124 10.53 -11.60 -14.76
C ARG A 124 10.10 -10.56 -15.80
N ALA A 125 9.93 -10.94 -17.06
CA ALA A 125 9.41 -10.04 -18.09
C ALA A 125 7.93 -9.74 -17.83
N ASP A 126 7.12 -10.76 -17.53
CA ASP A 126 5.70 -10.61 -17.21
C ASP A 126 5.46 -9.65 -16.05
N VAL A 127 6.20 -9.80 -14.94
CA VAL A 127 6.10 -8.90 -13.78
C VAL A 127 6.48 -7.47 -14.14
N ARG A 128 7.53 -7.26 -14.95
CA ARG A 128 7.89 -5.92 -15.42
C ARG A 128 6.77 -5.28 -16.24
N THR A 129 6.15 -6.05 -17.13
CA THR A 129 4.99 -5.61 -17.91
C THR A 129 3.83 -5.24 -16.99
N LEU A 130 3.46 -6.12 -16.05
CA LEU A 130 2.37 -5.86 -15.11
C LEU A 130 2.59 -4.59 -14.25
N ILE A 131 3.83 -4.33 -13.81
CA ILE A 131 4.17 -3.10 -13.08
C ILE A 131 4.14 -1.88 -14.01
N ALA A 132 4.68 -1.98 -15.22
CA ALA A 132 4.67 -0.90 -16.20
C ALA A 132 3.25 -0.53 -16.67
N GLU A 133 2.33 -1.49 -16.65
CA GLU A 133 0.91 -1.30 -16.94
C GLU A 133 0.10 -0.84 -15.72
N GLY A 134 0.70 -0.74 -14.52
CA GLY A 134 -0.01 -0.39 -13.29
C GLY A 134 -0.99 -1.46 -12.81
N ARG A 135 -0.78 -2.72 -13.21
CA ARG A 135 -1.63 -3.86 -12.86
C ARG A 135 -1.18 -4.59 -11.61
N LEU A 136 0.13 -4.63 -11.40
CA LEU A 136 0.75 -4.94 -10.12
C LEU A 136 1.35 -3.64 -9.58
N GLU A 137 0.75 -3.08 -8.53
CA GLU A 137 1.25 -1.84 -7.92
C GLU A 137 2.00 -2.17 -6.62
N ILE A 138 3.20 -1.61 -6.47
CA ILE A 138 3.95 -1.71 -5.22
C ILE A 138 3.62 -0.51 -4.35
N ILE A 139 3.04 -0.74 -3.18
CA ILE A 139 2.70 0.31 -2.20
C ILE A 139 3.46 0.09 -0.89
N GLY A 140 3.71 1.14 -0.12
CA GLY A 140 4.65 1.09 1.00
C GLY A 140 6.10 0.91 0.53
N GLY A 141 6.45 -0.23 -0.04
CA GLY A 141 7.73 -0.52 -0.72
C GLY A 141 8.97 -0.58 0.18
N ALA A 142 8.76 -0.58 1.49
CA ALA A 142 9.80 -0.90 2.45
C ALA A 142 10.17 -2.39 2.41
N TRP A 143 11.28 -2.75 3.07
CA TRP A 143 11.65 -4.15 3.25
C TRP A 143 10.55 -4.94 3.98
N SER A 144 9.99 -4.37 5.05
CA SER A 144 8.81 -4.85 5.76
C SER A 144 7.88 -3.68 6.11
N MET A 145 6.61 -3.97 6.39
CA MET A 145 5.75 -3.03 7.11
C MET A 145 6.27 -2.89 8.54
N ASN A 146 6.93 -1.78 8.85
CA ASN A 146 7.61 -1.59 10.13
C ASN A 146 6.61 -1.26 11.26
N ASP A 147 6.98 -1.64 12.48
CA ASP A 147 6.38 -1.05 13.68
C ASP A 147 6.66 0.46 13.77
N GLU A 148 5.79 1.20 14.45
CA GLU A 148 5.85 2.65 14.61
C GLU A 148 6.11 3.09 16.06
N ALA A 149 6.13 2.16 17.04
CA ALA A 149 6.34 2.48 18.45
C ALA A 149 7.78 2.26 18.92
N CYS A 150 8.38 1.13 18.55
CA CYS A 150 9.68 0.64 19.03
C CYS A 150 10.80 0.78 17.99
N THR A 151 10.58 1.53 16.92
CA THR A 151 11.56 1.72 15.85
C THR A 151 12.28 3.05 15.96
N HIS A 152 13.56 3.06 15.62
CA HIS A 152 14.34 4.28 15.49
C HIS A 152 14.22 4.81 14.06
N TYR A 153 14.04 6.11 13.87
CA TYR A 153 13.83 6.71 12.54
C TYR A 153 14.97 6.40 11.55
N HIS A 154 16.22 6.28 12.01
CA HIS A 154 17.33 5.81 11.16
C HIS A 154 17.05 4.44 10.55
N SER A 155 16.59 3.47 11.35
CA SER A 155 16.26 2.13 10.87
C SER A 155 15.08 2.14 9.90
N LEU A 156 14.13 3.06 10.10
CA LEU A 156 13.05 3.30 9.13
C LEU A 156 13.63 3.79 7.80
N VAL A 157 14.46 4.83 7.82
CA VAL A 157 15.11 5.34 6.61
C VAL A 157 15.92 4.26 5.91
N ASP A 158 16.69 3.44 6.65
CA ASP A 158 17.50 2.36 6.09
C ASP A 158 16.63 1.31 5.38
N GLN A 159 15.56 0.83 6.03
CA GLN A 159 14.74 -0.25 5.48
C GLN A 159 13.87 0.19 4.29
N PHE A 160 13.41 1.45 4.28
CA PHE A 160 12.76 2.06 3.12
C PHE A 160 13.74 2.27 1.97
N THR A 161 14.93 2.82 2.26
CA THR A 161 15.98 3.03 1.24
C THR A 161 16.38 1.71 0.59
N TRP A 162 16.50 0.64 1.38
CA TRP A 162 16.82 -0.69 0.88
C TRP A 162 15.75 -1.24 -0.06
N GLY A 163 14.47 -1.17 0.34
CA GLY A 163 13.35 -1.58 -0.51
C GLY A 163 13.25 -0.76 -1.80
N PHE A 164 13.28 0.58 -1.68
CA PHE A 164 13.19 1.49 -2.83
C PHE A 164 14.31 1.29 -3.83
N ARG A 165 15.55 1.10 -3.36
CA ARG A 165 16.66 0.83 -4.27
C ARG A 165 16.47 -0.46 -5.07
N ARG A 166 15.98 -1.53 -4.43
CA ARG A 166 15.71 -2.79 -5.13
C ARG A 166 14.61 -2.63 -6.17
N LEU A 167 13.56 -1.88 -5.84
CA LEU A 167 12.46 -1.60 -6.77
C LEU A 167 12.95 -0.77 -7.96
N ASP A 168 13.67 0.32 -7.71
CA ASP A 168 14.17 1.23 -8.74
C ASP A 168 15.18 0.53 -9.67
N ASP A 169 16.17 -0.16 -9.10
CA ASP A 169 17.20 -0.90 -9.88
C ASP A 169 16.57 -2.01 -10.75
N THR A 170 15.39 -2.53 -10.40
CA THR A 170 14.78 -3.70 -11.05
C THR A 170 13.65 -3.34 -12.03
N PHE A 171 12.82 -2.37 -11.66
CA PHE A 171 11.56 -2.03 -12.32
C PHE A 171 11.47 -0.55 -12.73
N GLY A 172 12.44 0.28 -12.31
CA GLY A 172 12.47 1.71 -12.61
C GLY A 172 11.35 2.50 -11.95
N SER A 173 11.03 3.66 -12.54
CA SER A 173 10.13 4.65 -11.96
C SER A 173 8.71 4.15 -11.70
N CYS A 174 8.23 3.15 -12.44
CA CYS A 174 6.88 2.60 -12.27
C CYS A 174 6.68 1.78 -11.00
N ALA A 175 7.76 1.28 -10.39
CA ALA A 175 7.67 0.60 -9.09
C ALA A 175 7.83 1.55 -7.91
N ARG A 176 7.94 2.87 -8.14
CA ARG A 176 8.04 3.85 -7.06
C ARG A 176 6.71 3.96 -6.32
N PRO A 177 6.63 3.59 -5.04
CA PRO A 177 5.39 3.69 -4.27
C PRO A 177 4.91 5.13 -4.13
N ARG A 178 3.59 5.32 -4.17
CA ARG A 178 2.92 6.63 -3.98
C ARG A 178 2.09 6.68 -2.71
N ILE A 179 1.66 5.53 -2.21
CA ILE A 179 0.80 5.40 -1.04
C ILE A 179 1.49 4.56 0.04
N GLY A 180 1.52 5.07 1.26
CA GLY A 180 1.96 4.34 2.44
C GLY A 180 0.88 3.35 2.88
N TRP A 181 1.27 2.13 3.26
CA TRP A 181 0.35 1.08 3.68
C TRP A 181 0.79 0.54 5.04
N GLN A 182 0.13 1.02 6.10
CA GLN A 182 0.43 0.68 7.49
C GLN A 182 -0.81 0.08 8.14
N ILE A 183 -1.27 -1.05 7.60
CA ILE A 183 -2.54 -1.65 8.01
C ILE A 183 -2.49 -2.32 9.39
N ASP A 184 -1.33 -2.85 9.78
CA ASP A 184 -1.19 -3.71 10.96
C ASP A 184 -0.34 -3.20 12.14
N PRO A 185 0.48 -2.12 12.05
CA PRO A 185 1.14 -1.58 13.24
C PRO A 185 0.17 -1.20 14.35
N PHE A 186 0.58 -1.43 15.60
CA PHE A 186 -0.26 -1.19 16.78
C PHE A 186 -0.24 0.27 17.23
N GLY A 187 -0.91 1.12 16.44
CA GLY A 187 -0.88 2.56 16.57
C GLY A 187 0.13 3.20 15.61
N HIS A 188 -0.02 4.50 15.38
CA HIS A 188 0.70 5.21 14.33
C HIS A 188 1.43 6.43 14.88
N SER A 189 2.69 6.58 14.50
CA SER A 189 3.56 7.63 14.97
C SER A 189 3.46 8.86 14.07
N ARG A 190 3.54 10.03 14.69
CA ARG A 190 3.66 11.29 13.95
C ARG A 190 4.92 11.31 13.08
N GLU A 191 5.99 10.65 13.50
CA GLU A 191 7.26 10.63 12.75
C GLU A 191 7.15 9.80 11.46
N GLN A 192 6.42 8.68 11.45
CA GLN A 192 6.17 7.91 10.24
C GLN A 192 5.47 8.74 9.16
N ALA A 193 4.43 9.50 9.53
CA ALA A 193 3.74 10.40 8.61
C ALA A 193 4.66 11.53 8.08
N SER A 194 5.53 12.05 8.94
CA SER A 194 6.55 13.04 8.56
C SER A 194 7.57 12.47 7.56
N LEU A 195 8.03 11.25 7.79
CA LEU A 195 8.95 10.56 6.89
C LEU A 195 8.30 10.22 5.54
N PHE A 196 7.07 9.72 5.54
CA PHE A 196 6.34 9.45 4.29
C PHE A 196 6.16 10.71 3.44
N SER A 197 5.77 11.83 4.03
CA SER A 197 5.67 13.10 3.31
C SER A 197 7.03 13.52 2.70
N GLN A 198 8.13 13.34 3.44
CA GLN A 198 9.49 13.66 2.96
C GLN A 198 10.01 12.68 1.89
N MET A 199 9.59 11.42 1.93
CA MET A 199 9.88 10.40 0.91
C MET A 199 9.08 10.62 -0.40
N GLY A 200 8.09 11.52 -0.35
CA GLY A 200 7.26 11.89 -1.50
C GLY A 200 6.04 10.99 -1.69
N PHE A 201 5.51 10.40 -0.60
CA PHE A 201 4.20 9.77 -0.62
C PHE A 201 3.10 10.83 -0.72
N ASP A 202 2.07 10.52 -1.49
CA ASP A 202 0.88 11.36 -1.66
C ASP A 202 -0.09 11.17 -0.47
N GLY A 203 -0.11 9.98 0.12
CA GLY A 203 -0.90 9.67 1.30
C GLY A 203 -0.51 8.36 1.98
N MET A 204 -1.21 8.02 3.06
CA MET A 204 -1.11 6.73 3.73
C MET A 204 -2.48 6.21 4.16
N LEU A 205 -2.63 4.89 4.20
CA LEU A 205 -3.77 4.23 4.79
C LEU A 205 -3.32 3.35 5.98
N PHE A 206 -4.17 3.27 7.00
CA PHE A 206 -3.91 2.46 8.17
C PHE A 206 -5.17 1.81 8.75
N GLY A 207 -5.00 0.66 9.41
CA GLY A 207 -6.10 -0.14 9.95
C GLY A 207 -6.40 0.13 11.43
N ARG A 208 -5.35 0.22 12.26
CA ARG A 208 -5.47 0.17 13.72
C ARG A 208 -5.46 1.56 14.36
N LEU A 209 -6.49 1.84 15.15
CA LEU A 209 -6.59 3.02 15.99
C LEU A 209 -7.42 2.70 17.23
N ASP A 210 -7.36 3.57 18.24
CA ASP A 210 -8.19 3.45 19.43
C ASP A 210 -9.68 3.42 19.03
N TYR A 211 -10.45 2.51 19.65
CA TYR A 211 -11.85 2.30 19.28
C TYR A 211 -12.73 3.51 19.60
N GLN A 212 -12.41 4.31 20.61
CA GLN A 212 -13.11 5.55 20.93
C GLN A 212 -12.83 6.61 19.86
N ASP A 213 -11.57 6.73 19.42
CA ASP A 213 -11.19 7.61 18.30
C ASP A 213 -11.87 7.17 17.00
N LYS A 214 -11.89 5.86 16.70
CA LYS A 214 -12.60 5.32 15.53
C LYS A 214 -14.08 5.69 15.55
N ASN A 215 -14.77 5.47 16.66
CA ASN A 215 -16.19 5.80 16.78
C ASN A 215 -16.46 7.30 16.59
N LYS A 216 -15.61 8.15 17.19
CA LYS A 216 -15.69 9.59 17.03
C LYS A 216 -15.50 10.01 15.56
N ARG A 217 -14.44 9.51 14.91
CA ARG A 217 -14.13 9.83 13.50
C ARG A 217 -15.20 9.36 12.54
N LEU A 218 -15.82 8.21 12.79
CA LEU A 218 -16.96 7.74 11.99
C LEU A 218 -18.13 8.73 12.10
N GLN A 219 -18.51 9.12 13.33
CA GLN A 219 -19.60 10.08 13.56
C GLN A 219 -19.31 11.45 12.94
N ASP A 220 -18.08 11.93 13.07
CA ASP A 220 -17.65 13.26 12.59
C ASP A 220 -17.25 13.27 11.10
N LYS A 221 -17.22 12.09 10.45
CA LYS A 221 -16.70 11.88 9.08
C LYS A 221 -15.27 12.40 8.92
N GLU A 222 -14.41 12.04 9.88
CA GLU A 222 -12.99 12.41 9.96
C GLU A 222 -12.05 11.20 9.82
N MET A 223 -12.52 10.13 9.18
CA MET A 223 -11.68 9.00 8.79
C MET A 223 -10.64 9.38 7.73
N GLU A 224 -10.93 10.42 6.94
CA GLU A 224 -10.04 11.01 5.93
C GLU A 224 -9.59 12.40 6.40
N PHE A 225 -8.29 12.61 6.55
CA PHE A 225 -7.76 13.87 7.07
C PHE A 225 -6.36 14.20 6.54
N ILE A 226 -5.96 15.47 6.68
CA ILE A 226 -4.58 15.90 6.42
C ILE A 226 -3.81 15.84 7.74
N TRP A 227 -2.90 14.88 7.86
CA TRP A 227 -2.05 14.74 9.03
C TRP A 227 -0.91 15.76 8.98
N LYS A 228 -1.00 16.78 9.85
CA LYS A 228 0.06 17.78 10.05
C LYS A 228 1.13 17.21 10.97
N SER A 229 2.09 16.51 10.40
CA SER A 229 3.01 15.66 11.17
C SER A 229 4.24 16.38 11.76
N SER A 230 4.55 17.61 11.33
CA SER A 230 5.67 18.36 11.92
C SER A 230 5.40 19.86 11.96
N PRO A 231 5.43 20.50 13.16
CA PRO A 231 5.29 21.95 13.27
C PRO A 231 6.48 22.69 12.64
N ASN A 232 7.67 22.07 12.64
CA ASN A 232 8.90 22.68 12.12
C ASN A 232 8.96 22.64 10.59
N LEU A 233 8.47 21.56 9.98
CA LEU A 233 8.46 21.40 8.52
C LEU A 233 7.20 22.01 7.88
N GLY A 234 6.15 22.26 8.67
CA GLY A 234 4.90 22.85 8.23
C GLY A 234 4.25 22.02 7.13
N LYS A 235 3.81 22.67 6.06
CA LYS A 235 3.11 22.01 4.93
C LYS A 235 3.94 20.93 4.23
N ARG A 236 5.28 20.95 4.33
CA ARG A 236 6.17 19.93 3.73
C ARG A 236 6.10 18.56 4.42
N ALA A 237 5.44 18.49 5.57
CA ALA A 237 5.20 17.26 6.30
C ALA A 237 3.69 16.99 6.45
N ASN A 238 2.85 17.60 5.60
CA ASN A 238 1.45 17.23 5.53
C ASN A 238 1.31 15.97 4.68
N LEU A 239 0.52 15.02 5.16
CA LEU A 239 0.23 13.79 4.44
C LEU A 239 -1.28 13.55 4.44
N PHE A 240 -1.85 13.17 3.30
CA PHE A 240 -3.23 12.70 3.29
C PHE A 240 -3.30 11.35 3.97
N THR A 241 -4.26 11.15 4.87
CA THR A 241 -4.31 9.97 5.72
C THR A 241 -5.73 9.45 5.82
N VAL A 242 -5.86 8.14 5.66
CA VAL A 242 -7.15 7.44 5.74
C VAL A 242 -7.08 6.33 6.78
N ALA A 243 -7.89 6.45 7.82
CA ALA A 243 -8.21 5.35 8.70
C ALA A 243 -9.21 4.42 7.99
N MET A 244 -8.94 3.12 7.95
CA MET A 244 -9.79 2.18 7.25
C MET A 244 -11.08 1.85 8.01
N PHE A 245 -12.16 1.65 7.25
CA PHE A 245 -13.48 1.33 7.82
C PHE A 245 -13.49 -0.04 8.52
N ASN A 246 -12.98 -1.08 7.85
CA ASN A 246 -13.05 -2.47 8.30
C ASN A 246 -11.68 -3.07 8.62
N ASN A 247 -10.84 -2.31 9.34
CA ASN A 247 -9.44 -2.67 9.53
C ASN A 247 -8.82 -2.89 8.13
N TYR A 248 -8.32 -4.09 7.80
CA TYR A 248 -7.81 -4.41 6.46
C TYR A 248 -8.45 -5.67 5.85
N SER A 249 -9.66 -6.03 6.29
CA SER A 249 -10.35 -7.26 5.87
C SER A 249 -11.45 -6.98 4.84
N PRO A 250 -11.84 -7.97 4.01
CA PRO A 250 -13.00 -7.83 3.14
C PRO A 250 -14.27 -7.55 3.95
N PRO A 251 -15.31 -6.99 3.32
CA PRO A 251 -16.64 -6.94 3.90
C PRO A 251 -17.03 -8.33 4.46
N PRO A 252 -17.70 -8.40 5.62
CA PRO A 252 -18.12 -9.68 6.20
C PRO A 252 -18.93 -10.52 5.19
N GLY A 253 -18.55 -11.78 4.98
CA GLY A 253 -19.15 -12.67 3.98
C GLY A 253 -18.54 -12.57 2.58
N PHE A 254 -17.47 -11.80 2.37
CA PHE A 254 -16.80 -11.62 1.07
C PHE A 254 -15.31 -12.00 1.11
N CYS A 255 -14.90 -12.89 2.02
CA CYS A 255 -13.58 -13.50 1.97
C CYS A 255 -13.59 -14.73 1.03
N PHE A 256 -13.04 -14.56 -0.17
CA PHE A 256 -13.02 -15.59 -1.21
C PHE A 256 -11.73 -16.43 -1.24
N ASP A 257 -10.96 -16.42 -0.14
CA ASP A 257 -9.72 -17.16 -0.07
C ASP A 257 -9.92 -18.65 0.21
N VAL A 258 -8.93 -19.48 -0.14
CA VAL A 258 -8.83 -20.88 0.32
C VAL A 258 -8.76 -21.02 1.84
N LEU A 259 -8.38 -19.95 2.55
CA LEU A 259 -8.36 -19.89 4.01
C LEU A 259 -9.72 -19.55 4.64
N CYS A 260 -10.70 -19.13 3.83
CA CYS A 260 -12.00 -18.67 4.28
C CYS A 260 -13.10 -19.71 4.01
N ALA A 261 -14.26 -19.50 4.62
CA ALA A 261 -15.43 -20.37 4.53
C ALA A 261 -16.69 -19.62 4.08
N ASP A 262 -16.53 -18.40 3.55
CA ASP A 262 -17.65 -17.61 3.05
C ASP A 262 -18.16 -18.20 1.73
N GLU A 263 -19.46 -18.09 1.49
CA GLU A 263 -20.10 -18.58 0.27
C GLU A 263 -19.55 -17.87 -0.99
N PRO A 264 -19.27 -18.59 -2.08
CA PRO A 264 -18.86 -17.97 -3.34
C PRO A 264 -20.05 -17.23 -3.99
N MET A 265 -19.76 -16.51 -5.06
CA MET A 265 -20.76 -15.91 -5.94
C MET A 265 -21.23 -16.97 -6.96
N VAL A 266 -22.49 -17.40 -6.82
CA VAL A 266 -23.13 -18.40 -7.68
C VAL A 266 -24.17 -17.71 -8.54
N ASP A 267 -23.84 -17.52 -9.82
CA ASP A 267 -24.64 -16.84 -10.85
C ASP A 267 -25.23 -17.80 -11.89
N ASP A 268 -25.17 -19.11 -11.64
CA ASP A 268 -25.82 -20.12 -12.48
C ASP A 268 -27.29 -20.27 -12.05
N PRO A 269 -28.27 -19.86 -12.88
CA PRO A 269 -29.69 -19.88 -12.52
C PRO A 269 -30.26 -21.30 -12.34
N ASP A 270 -29.58 -22.32 -12.86
CA ASP A 270 -30.00 -23.72 -12.72
C ASP A 270 -29.41 -24.37 -11.46
N SER A 271 -28.48 -23.69 -10.77
CA SER A 271 -27.90 -24.18 -9.53
C SER A 271 -28.89 -24.01 -8.36
N PRO A 272 -29.11 -25.05 -7.53
CA PRO A 272 -29.87 -24.90 -6.29
C PRO A 272 -29.21 -23.93 -5.30
N ASP A 273 -27.91 -23.66 -5.48
CA ASP A 273 -27.12 -22.76 -4.65
C ASP A 273 -27.01 -21.34 -5.25
N TYR A 274 -27.80 -21.01 -6.29
CA TYR A 274 -27.85 -19.66 -6.86
C TYR A 274 -28.07 -18.61 -5.77
N ASN A 275 -27.16 -17.63 -5.70
CA ASN A 275 -27.15 -16.66 -4.60
C ASN A 275 -26.78 -15.24 -5.04
N ILE A 276 -26.58 -14.99 -6.34
CA ILE A 276 -26.00 -13.71 -6.80
C ILE A 276 -26.81 -12.49 -6.34
N ASP A 277 -28.14 -12.52 -6.42
CA ASP A 277 -28.99 -11.37 -6.09
C ASP A 277 -28.84 -10.95 -4.62
N SER A 278 -28.89 -11.90 -3.68
CA SER A 278 -28.75 -11.61 -2.25
C SER A 278 -27.33 -11.16 -1.90
N ARG A 279 -26.31 -11.77 -2.52
CA ARG A 279 -24.91 -11.38 -2.33
C ARG A 279 -24.66 -9.95 -2.82
N ILE A 280 -25.24 -9.56 -3.95
CA ILE A 280 -25.10 -8.20 -4.48
C ILE A 280 -25.78 -7.18 -3.57
N ASP A 281 -26.99 -7.48 -3.10
CA ASP A 281 -27.70 -6.62 -2.14
C ASP A 281 -26.91 -6.41 -0.84
N ASP A 282 -26.32 -7.49 -0.29
CA ASP A 282 -25.50 -7.42 0.92
C ASP A 282 -24.24 -6.57 0.70
N PHE A 283 -23.56 -6.76 -0.43
CA PHE A 283 -22.38 -5.96 -0.78
C PHE A 283 -22.70 -4.48 -0.94
N LEU A 284 -23.76 -4.15 -1.68
CA LEU A 284 -24.18 -2.77 -1.91
C LEU A 284 -24.64 -2.10 -0.61
N ARG A 285 -25.37 -2.83 0.24
CA ARG A 285 -25.77 -2.32 1.57
C ARG A 285 -24.55 -2.01 2.42
N TYR A 286 -23.53 -2.87 2.40
CA TYR A 286 -22.26 -2.62 3.09
C TYR A 286 -21.54 -1.39 2.54
N ALA A 287 -21.44 -1.27 1.21
CA ALA A 287 -20.79 -0.14 0.54
C ALA A 287 -21.48 1.20 0.84
N VAL A 288 -22.82 1.24 0.81
CA VAL A 288 -23.61 2.42 1.17
C VAL A 288 -23.43 2.77 2.65
N THR A 289 -23.38 1.77 3.53
CA THR A 289 -23.13 1.96 4.95
C THR A 289 -21.75 2.58 5.17
N GLN A 290 -20.70 2.01 4.59
CA GLN A 290 -19.36 2.57 4.66
C GLN A 290 -19.34 4.00 4.11
N ARG A 291 -19.91 4.23 2.93
CA ARG A 291 -20.00 5.57 2.30
C ARG A 291 -20.60 6.61 3.22
N SER A 292 -21.57 6.25 4.06
CA SER A 292 -22.23 7.20 4.97
C SER A 292 -21.27 7.86 5.98
N TYR A 293 -20.16 7.18 6.32
CA TYR A 293 -19.12 7.65 7.25
C TYR A 293 -17.97 8.41 6.59
N PHE A 294 -17.91 8.46 5.25
CA PHE A 294 -16.85 9.12 4.49
C PHE A 294 -17.39 10.37 3.78
N ARG A 295 -16.51 11.26 3.33
CA ARG A 295 -16.94 12.55 2.76
C ARG A 295 -17.28 12.44 1.27
N THR A 296 -16.45 11.72 0.53
CA THR A 296 -16.53 11.63 -0.94
C THR A 296 -17.39 10.46 -1.42
N ASN A 297 -17.74 10.44 -2.71
CA ASN A 297 -18.42 9.31 -3.36
C ASN A 297 -17.47 8.17 -3.74
N HIS A 298 -16.32 8.06 -3.07
CA HIS A 298 -15.36 6.99 -3.26
C HIS A 298 -15.19 6.23 -1.95
N VAL A 299 -15.25 4.90 -2.02
CA VAL A 299 -14.98 4.02 -0.87
C VAL A 299 -13.99 2.95 -1.28
N ILE A 300 -13.03 2.67 -0.40
CA ILE A 300 -12.09 1.56 -0.56
C ILE A 300 -12.65 0.30 0.10
N MET A 301 -12.55 -0.84 -0.59
CA MET A 301 -12.85 -2.17 -0.07
C MET A 301 -11.57 -3.00 -0.14
N THR A 302 -10.95 -3.27 1.01
CA THR A 302 -9.77 -4.13 1.12
C THR A 302 -10.17 -5.59 0.91
N MET A 303 -9.87 -6.16 -0.25
CA MET A 303 -10.27 -7.52 -0.61
C MET A 303 -9.11 -8.47 -0.33
N GLY A 304 -8.80 -8.69 0.95
CA GLY A 304 -7.63 -9.47 1.36
C GLY A 304 -7.46 -9.57 2.87
N GLY A 305 -6.39 -10.24 3.27
CA GLY A 305 -6.02 -10.44 4.67
C GLY A 305 -4.69 -11.18 4.80
N ASP A 306 -4.39 -11.65 6.01
CA ASP A 306 -3.14 -12.34 6.33
C ASP A 306 -2.94 -13.56 5.42
N PHE A 307 -1.88 -13.53 4.61
CA PHE A 307 -1.45 -14.62 3.72
C PHE A 307 -2.54 -15.19 2.79
N THR A 308 -3.49 -14.35 2.41
CA THR A 308 -4.52 -14.65 1.41
C THR A 308 -3.93 -14.67 -0.02
N TYR A 309 -4.71 -15.05 -1.02
CA TYR A 309 -4.31 -15.22 -2.42
C TYR A 309 -3.32 -16.36 -2.67
N GLN A 310 -3.21 -17.37 -1.80
CA GLN A 310 -2.42 -18.58 -2.10
C GLN A 310 -2.92 -19.32 -3.35
N HIS A 311 -4.21 -19.15 -3.68
CA HIS A 311 -4.80 -19.53 -4.96
C HIS A 311 -5.63 -18.35 -5.51
N ALA A 312 -4.94 -17.32 -6.01
CA ALA A 312 -5.51 -16.03 -6.38
C ALA A 312 -6.77 -16.08 -7.26
N GLU A 313 -6.87 -17.07 -8.17
CA GLU A 313 -8.02 -17.19 -9.08
C GLU A 313 -9.35 -17.39 -8.34
N MET A 314 -9.34 -17.94 -7.11
CA MET A 314 -10.56 -18.05 -6.30
C MET A 314 -11.09 -16.68 -5.90
N TYR A 315 -10.21 -15.75 -5.52
CA TYR A 315 -10.61 -14.37 -5.27
C TYR A 315 -11.10 -13.71 -6.55
N PHE A 316 -10.26 -13.71 -7.59
CA PHE A 316 -10.55 -12.96 -8.80
C PHE A 316 -11.82 -13.45 -9.51
N THR A 317 -12.09 -14.75 -9.58
CA THR A 317 -13.34 -15.26 -10.15
C THR A 317 -14.58 -14.67 -9.47
N ASN A 318 -14.55 -14.55 -8.14
CA ASN A 318 -15.67 -13.99 -7.38
C ASN A 318 -15.73 -12.46 -7.50
N LEU A 319 -14.58 -11.77 -7.50
CA LEU A 319 -14.52 -10.33 -7.73
C LEU A 319 -15.01 -9.94 -9.13
N ASP A 320 -14.68 -10.72 -10.16
CA ASP A 320 -15.12 -10.48 -11.54
C ASP A 320 -16.65 -10.58 -11.65
N LYS A 321 -17.27 -11.56 -10.97
CA LYS A 321 -18.73 -11.66 -10.85
C LYS A 321 -19.31 -10.47 -10.09
N LEU A 322 -18.71 -10.12 -8.96
CA LEU A 322 -19.14 -8.99 -8.15
C LEU A 322 -19.12 -7.66 -8.94
N ILE A 323 -18.06 -7.41 -9.71
CA ILE A 323 -17.97 -6.26 -10.61
C ILE A 323 -19.07 -6.31 -11.67
N ARG A 324 -19.19 -7.45 -12.36
CA ARG A 324 -20.15 -7.64 -13.46
C ARG A 324 -21.59 -7.34 -13.02
N TRP A 325 -22.01 -7.87 -11.88
CA TRP A 325 -23.38 -7.79 -11.38
C TRP A 325 -23.69 -6.51 -10.58
N THR A 326 -22.68 -5.77 -10.12
CA THR A 326 -22.89 -4.44 -9.48
C THR A 326 -22.91 -3.29 -10.48
N CYS A 327 -22.29 -3.47 -11.65
CA CYS A 327 -22.14 -2.42 -12.66
C CYS A 327 -23.08 -2.60 -13.86
N SER A 328 -23.90 -3.65 -13.88
CA SER A 328 -24.90 -3.96 -14.90
C SER A 328 -26.14 -3.06 -14.88
#